data_AF-A0A8S3JAX9-F1
#
_entry.id   AF-A0A8S3JAX9-F1
#
_cell.length_a   1.000
_cell.length_b   1.000
_cell.length_c   1.000
_cell.angle_alpha   90.00
_cell.angle_beta   90.00
_cell.angle_gamma   90.00
#
_symmetry.space_group_name_H-M   'P 1'
#
loop_
_entity.id
_entity.type
_entity.pdbx_description
1 polymer ?
#
loop_
_entity_poly.entity_id
_entity_poly.type
_entity_poly.pdbx_seq_one_letter_code
_entity_poly.pdbx_strand_id
1 'polypeptide(L)' 'IDLPGAVSEQELRYVLGISTATTGKGNVPRSDVSGRPMELFMCSVLRREGYGEAFRWLSQYL' A
#
# COMPACT_ATOMS: atom_id res chain seq x y z
N ILE A 1 -0.05 -6.27 11.45
CA ILE A 1 1.05 -5.53 12.12
C ILE A 1 1.09 -5.80 13.62
N ASP A 2 0.49 -6.90 14.07
CA ASP A 2 -0.03 -7.01 15.44
C ASP A 2 0.83 -7.85 16.35
N LEU A 3 1.81 -8.51 15.75
CA LEU A 3 2.68 -9.47 16.39
C LEU A 3 3.97 -8.78 16.82
N PRO A 4 4.53 -9.15 17.98
CA PRO A 4 5.87 -8.74 18.37
C PRO A 4 6.87 -9.35 17.39
N GLY A 5 7.41 -8.54 16.47
CA GLY A 5 8.25 -8.98 15.35
C GLY A 5 7.70 -8.61 13.97
N ALA A 6 6.55 -7.92 13.89
CA ALA A 6 6.09 -7.35 12.63
C ALA A 6 7.12 -6.34 12.08
N VAL A 7 7.49 -6.52 10.82
CA VAL A 7 8.41 -5.65 10.08
C VAL A 7 7.75 -4.29 9.78
N SER A 8 8.55 -3.22 9.78
CA SER A 8 8.07 -1.88 9.46
C SER A 8 7.71 -1.73 7.98
N GLU A 9 6.86 -0.75 7.64
CA GLU A 9 6.52 -0.47 6.25
C GLU A 9 7.75 -0.17 5.39
N GLN A 10 8.67 0.63 5.92
CA GLN A 10 9.87 1.07 5.24
C GLN A 10 10.81 -0.10 4.94
N GLU A 11 11.02 -0.99 5.90
CA GLU A 11 11.86 -2.18 5.73
C GLU A 11 11.23 -3.14 4.73
N LEU A 12 9.92 -3.35 4.77
CA LEU A 12 9.23 -4.19 3.80
C LEU A 12 9.35 -3.61 2.38
N ARG A 13 9.21 -2.29 2.20
CA ARG A 13 9.44 -1.62 0.90
C ARG A 13 10.87 -1.81 0.39
N TYR A 14 11.86 -1.71 1.28
CA TYR A 14 13.26 -1.90 0.96
C TYR A 14 13.54 -3.35 0.50
N VAL A 15 13.10 -4.34 1.27
CA VAL A 15 13.31 -5.77 0.96
C VAL A 15 12.60 -6.18 -0.35
N LEU A 16 11.42 -5.62 -0.62
CA LEU A 16 10.70 -5.86 -1.87
C LEU A 16 11.23 -5.04 -3.05
N GLY A 17 12.12 -4.07 -2.84
CA GLY A 17 12.68 -3.22 -3.89
C GLY A 17 11.66 -2.30 -4.57
N ILE A 18 10.54 -2.00 -3.92
CA ILE A 18 9.42 -1.24 -4.52
C ILE A 18 9.42 0.26 -4.15
N SER A 19 10.46 0.75 -3.46
CA SER A 19 10.53 2.13 -2.99
C SER A 19 10.35 3.18 -4.10
N THR A 20 10.75 2.88 -5.34
CA THR A 20 10.60 3.78 -6.50
C THR A 20 9.45 3.40 -7.43
N ALA A 21 8.78 2.27 -7.17
CA ALA A 21 7.71 1.73 -8.01
C ALA A 21 6.31 2.15 -7.56
N THR A 22 6.16 2.61 -6.31
CA THR A 22 4.86 2.98 -5.76
C THR A 22 4.37 4.34 -6.25
N THR A 23 3.07 4.45 -6.53
CA THR A 23 2.47 5.60 -7.22
C THR A 23 1.81 6.61 -6.29
N GLY A 24 1.89 6.40 -4.97
CA GLY A 24 1.31 7.25 -3.94
C GLY A 24 -0.03 6.72 -3.41
N LYS A 25 -0.21 6.79 -2.08
CA LYS A 25 -1.46 6.42 -1.36
C LYS A 25 -2.59 7.44 -1.52
N GLY A 26 -2.33 8.58 -2.15
CA GLY A 26 -3.30 9.66 -2.33
C GLY A 26 -4.43 9.32 -3.29
N ASN A 27 -5.36 10.27 -3.46
CA ASN A 27 -6.34 10.20 -4.52
C ASN A 27 -5.73 10.77 -5.81
N VAL A 28 -5.24 9.88 -6.67
CA VAL A 28 -4.54 10.26 -7.91
C VAL A 28 -5.35 9.74 -9.09
N PRO A 29 -5.86 10.60 -9.98
CA PRO A 29 -6.57 10.16 -11.17
C PRO A 29 -5.72 9.22 -12.02
N ARG A 30 -6.36 8.22 -12.64
CA ARG A 30 -5.65 7.24 -13.50
C ARG A 30 -4.86 7.91 -14.64
N SER A 31 -5.31 9.07 -15.12
CA SER A 31 -4.63 9.89 -16.13
C SER A 31 -3.26 10.39 -15.70
N ASP A 32 -3.09 10.60 -14.40
CA ASP A 32 -1.93 11.28 -13.82
C ASP A 32 -0.90 10.26 -13.29
N VAL A 33 -1.30 9.00 -13.16
CA VAL A 33 -0.43 7.88 -12.78
C VAL A 33 0.41 7.42 -13.97
N SER A 34 1.72 7.66 -13.88
CA SER A 34 2.70 7.10 -14.82
C SER A 34 2.86 5.60 -14.56
N GLY A 35 2.37 4.78 -15.49
CA GLY A 35 2.47 3.31 -15.42
C GLY A 35 1.27 2.63 -14.76
N ARG A 36 1.52 1.50 -14.08
CA ARG A 36 0.50 0.70 -13.38
C ARG A 36 0.39 1.20 -11.93
N PRO A 37 -0.82 1.57 -11.44
CA PRO A 37 -1.01 1.90 -10.04
C PRO A 37 -0.53 0.76 -9.14
N MET A 38 0.38 1.07 -8.22
CA MET A 38 0.96 0.11 -7.28
C MET A 38 1.25 0.83 -5.96
N GLU A 39 0.87 0.22 -4.85
CA GLU A 39 1.11 0.81 -3.53
C GLU A 39 1.14 -0.27 -2.43
N LEU A 40 1.78 0.04 -1.30
CA LEU A 40 1.92 -0.86 -0.17
C LEU A 40 1.13 -0.36 1.04
N PHE A 41 0.27 -1.22 1.58
CA PHE A 41 -0.53 -0.93 2.77
C PHE A 41 -0.27 -1.99 3.84
N MET A 42 0.24 -1.55 4.98
CA MET A 42 0.35 -2.41 6.16
C MET A 42 -1.05 -2.68 6.72
N CYS A 43 -1.30 -3.92 7.15
CA CYS A 43 -2.61 -4.26 7.69
C CYS A 43 -2.52 -5.31 8.79
N SER A 44 -3.66 -5.50 9.45
CA SER A 44 -3.98 -6.74 10.12
C SER A 44 -5.40 -7.16 9.85
N VAL A 45 -5.53 -8.34 9.27
CA VAL A 45 -6.81 -8.98 9.02
C VAL A 45 -7.48 -9.37 10.35
N LEU A 46 -6.70 -9.87 11.32
CA LEU A 46 -7.22 -10.31 12.61
C LEU A 46 -7.86 -9.15 13.39
N ARG A 47 -7.20 -7.99 13.42
CA ARG A 47 -7.72 -6.77 14.07
C ARG A 47 -8.67 -5.95 13.21
N ARG A 48 -8.89 -6.33 11.95
CA ARG A 48 -9.75 -5.59 11.01
C ARG A 48 -9.24 -4.18 10.66
N GLU A 49 -7.92 -4.01 10.61
CA GLU A 49 -7.27 -2.71 10.47
C GLU A 49 -6.36 -2.65 9.22
N GLY A 50 -6.25 -1.45 8.63
CA GLY A 50 -5.34 -1.13 7.52
C GLY A 50 -5.82 -1.54 6.13
N TYR A 51 -6.35 -2.76 5.93
CA TYR A 51 -6.72 -3.24 4.59
C TYR A 51 -7.87 -2.45 3.96
N GLY A 52 -8.77 -1.87 4.75
CA GLY A 52 -9.86 -1.04 4.23
C GLY A 52 -9.36 0.21 3.50
N GLU A 53 -8.20 0.75 3.90
CA GLU A 53 -7.55 1.84 3.19
C GLU A 53 -7.01 1.38 1.83
N ALA A 54 -6.42 0.19 1.77
CA ALA A 54 -5.95 -0.40 0.52
C ALA A 54 -7.08 -0.62 -0.49
N PHE A 55 -8.23 -1.12 -0.03
CA PHE A 55 -9.40 -1.30 -0.90
C PHE A 55 -9.97 0.03 -1.39
N ARG A 56 -10.06 1.05 -0.52
CA ARG A 56 -10.48 2.40 -0.91
C ARG A 56 -9.52 3.06 -1.90
N TRP A 57 -8.22 2.79 -1.77
CA TRP A 57 -7.23 3.24 -2.74
C TRP A 57 -7.40 2.53 -4.07
N LEU A 58 -7.54 1.21 -4.06
CA LEU A 58 -7.70 0.41 -5.28
C LEU A 58 -9.00 0.74 -6.03
N SER A 59 -10.09 1.03 -5.33
CA SER A 59 -11.38 1.36 -5.94
C SER A 59 -11.39 2.62 -6.78
N GLN A 60 -10.35 3.46 -6.71
CA GLN A 60 -10.19 4.62 -7.60
C GLN A 60 -9.84 4.22 -9.03
N TYR A 61 -9.39 2.98 -9.25
CA TYR A 61 -8.88 2.48 -10.53
C TYR A 61 -9.67 1.28 -11.07
N LEU A 62 -10.77 0.90 -10.42
CA LEU A 62 -11.73 -0.10 -10.88
C LEU A 62 -12.89 0.59 -11.61
#